data_AF-A0A940ZWA1-F1
#
_entry.id   AF-A0A940ZWA1-F1
#
_cell.length_a   1.000
_cell.length_b   1.000
_cell.length_c   1.000
_cell.angle_alpha   90.00
_cell.angle_beta   90.00
_cell.angle_gamma   90.00
#
_symmetry.space_group_name_H-M   'P 1'
#
loop_
_entity.id
_entity.type
_entity.pdbx_description
1 polymer ?
#
loop_
_entity_poly.entity_id
_entity_poly.type
_entity_poly.pdbx_seq_one_letter_code
_entity_poly.pdbx_strand_id
1 'polypeptide(L)'
;MQTRRAFIKTILGLGAVMLPWSFLPTRFGEAIRTRLGRPPVELLLPPAIKLKEEIDLESLHRTAMDDIYVLTAPEMQGRKAGSVGETKASEYLATQLSMLGLRPMGDAKTGFIHAFTIPPAVESRVNGRLTFRPGEQSKLRSPSVNLIGGLMGENTQEIVLLSAHYDHLGVFEGNVYPGANDNASGVGCILDVVRRILREEKVPKRTIVVAFWSAEEMGFIGSQA
;
A
#
# COMPACT_ATOMS: atom_id res chain seq x y z
N MET A 1 2.19 -31.58 -17.71
CA MET A 1 2.88 -30.56 -18.56
C MET A 1 3.23 -29.32 -17.73
N GLN A 2 4.22 -29.44 -16.84
CA GLN A 2 4.54 -28.43 -15.82
C GLN A 2 5.95 -27.81 -15.97
N THR A 3 6.60 -28.00 -17.12
CA THR A 3 8.05 -27.76 -17.24
C THR A 3 8.46 -26.54 -18.08
N ARG A 4 7.55 -25.90 -18.83
CA ARG A 4 7.90 -24.71 -19.65
C ARG A 4 7.82 -23.37 -18.90
N ARG A 5 6.94 -23.24 -17.90
CA ARG A 5 6.77 -21.98 -17.13
C ARG A 5 7.89 -21.74 -16.11
N ALA A 6 8.46 -22.80 -15.54
CA ALA A 6 9.58 -22.67 -14.61
C ALA A 6 10.87 -22.22 -15.33
N PHE A 7 11.15 -22.79 -16.50
CA PHE A 7 12.36 -22.50 -17.29
C PHE A 7 12.42 -21.02 -17.75
N ILE A 8 11.30 -20.46 -18.20
CA ILE A 8 11.23 -19.05 -18.63
C ILE A 8 11.42 -18.08 -17.45
N LYS A 9 10.89 -18.40 -16.27
CA LYS A 9 11.08 -17.59 -15.06
C LYS A 9 12.54 -17.60 -14.57
N THR A 10 13.24 -18.72 -14.71
CA THR A 10 14.67 -18.82 -14.35
C THR A 10 15.55 -18.00 -15.30
N ILE A 11 15.24 -17.98 -16.60
CA ILE A 11 15.99 -17.17 -17.58
C ILE A 11 15.77 -15.67 -17.36
N LEU A 12 14.53 -15.24 -17.11
CA LEU A 12 14.22 -13.83 -16.82
C LEU A 12 14.82 -13.36 -15.48
N GLY A 13 14.85 -14.23 -14.47
CA GLY A 13 15.51 -13.95 -13.18
C GLY A 13 17.03 -13.83 -13.28
N LEU A 14 17.69 -14.68 -14.10
CA LEU A 14 19.13 -14.59 -14.37
C LEU A 14 19.51 -13.34 -15.18
N GLY A 15 18.65 -12.92 -16.12
CA GLY A 15 18.87 -11.69 -16.90
C GLY A 15 18.90 -10.42 -16.03
N ALA A 16 18.15 -10.38 -14.93
CA ALA A 16 18.15 -9.26 -13.99
C ALA A 16 19.39 -9.21 -13.09
N VAL A 17 20.09 -10.34 -12.90
CA VAL A 17 21.29 -10.45 -12.05
C VAL A 17 22.58 -10.20 -12.85
N MET A 18 22.61 -10.55 -14.14
CA MET A 18 23.83 -10.42 -14.97
C MET A 18 23.98 -9.10 -15.72
N LEU A 19 22.92 -8.29 -15.82
CA LEU A 19 22.98 -6.98 -16.45
C LEU A 19 22.55 -5.91 -15.43
N PRO A 20 23.50 -5.15 -14.85
CA PRO A 20 23.12 -4.00 -14.06
C PRO A 20 22.37 -3.04 -14.99
N TRP A 21 21.11 -2.73 -14.64
CA TRP A 21 20.26 -1.81 -15.41
C TRP A 21 20.88 -0.41 -15.59
N SER A 22 21.96 -0.11 -14.88
CA SER A 22 22.78 1.10 -14.99
C SER A 22 23.78 1.11 -16.16
N PHE A 23 23.97 0.01 -16.90
CA PHE A 23 25.02 -0.07 -17.95
C PHE A 23 24.52 -0.06 -19.40
N LEU A 24 23.22 0.02 -19.66
CA LEU A 24 22.74 0.21 -21.03
C LEU A 24 23.05 1.65 -21.47
N PRO A 25 23.94 1.87 -22.46
CA PRO A 25 24.22 3.20 -22.96
C PRO A 25 22.91 3.85 -23.38
N THR A 26 22.71 5.07 -22.89
CA THR A 26 21.48 5.89 -22.90
C THR A 26 20.61 5.76 -24.16
N ARG A 27 21.23 5.60 -25.34
CA ARG A 27 20.53 5.42 -26.63
C ARG A 27 19.68 4.15 -26.74
N PHE A 28 20.15 3.01 -26.21
CA PHE A 28 19.39 1.77 -26.29
C PHE A 28 18.23 1.74 -25.28
N GLY A 29 18.44 2.33 -24.10
CA GLY A 29 17.39 2.53 -23.09
C GLY A 29 16.28 3.48 -23.57
N GLU A 30 16.63 4.57 -24.26
CA GLU A 30 15.65 5.49 -24.86
C GLU A 30 14.86 4.85 -26.00
N ALA A 31 15.51 4.08 -26.87
CA ALA A 31 14.86 3.37 -27.97
C ALA A 31 13.88 2.28 -27.49
N ILE A 32 14.22 1.60 -26.38
CA ILE A 32 13.32 0.63 -25.75
C ILE A 32 12.16 1.34 -25.03
N ARG A 33 12.41 2.47 -24.35
CA ARG A 33 11.37 3.31 -23.73
C ARG A 33 10.35 3.88 -24.71
N THR A 34 10.77 4.20 -25.93
CA THR A 34 9.86 4.72 -26.98
C THR A 34 9.06 3.60 -27.65
N ARG A 35 9.56 2.36 -27.71
CA ARG A 35 8.84 1.19 -28.25
C ARG A 35 7.91 0.52 -27.24
N LEU A 36 8.29 0.47 -25.97
CA LEU A 36 7.42 0.06 -24.88
C LEU A 36 6.61 1.29 -24.45
N GLY A 37 5.61 1.66 -25.25
CA GLY A 37 4.71 2.76 -24.93
C GLY A 37 4.31 2.70 -23.46
N ARG A 38 4.39 3.84 -22.77
CA ARG A 38 3.85 3.94 -21.41
C ARG A 38 2.39 3.48 -21.49
N PRO A 39 1.94 2.46 -20.74
CA PRO A 39 0.51 2.18 -20.68
C PRO A 39 -0.17 3.49 -20.29
N PRO A 40 -1.19 3.95 -21.03
CA PRO A 40 -1.90 5.17 -20.66
C PRO A 40 -2.62 4.87 -19.35
N VAL A 41 -2.03 5.31 -18.24
CA VAL A 41 -2.69 5.34 -16.94
C VAL A 41 -3.25 6.74 -16.82
N GLU A 42 -4.53 6.90 -17.11
CA GLU A 42 -5.24 8.14 -16.84
C GLU A 42 -5.57 8.17 -15.35
N LEU A 43 -4.86 9.03 -14.61
CA LEU A 43 -5.12 9.22 -13.19
C LEU A 43 -6.41 10.03 -13.04
N LEU A 44 -7.48 9.36 -12.68
CA LEU A 44 -8.74 10.00 -12.31
C LEU A 44 -8.58 10.61 -10.91
N LEU A 45 -8.08 11.84 -10.86
CA LEU A 45 -8.05 12.61 -9.61
C LEU A 45 -9.50 12.98 -9.23
N PRO A 46 -9.95 12.65 -8.00
CA PRO A 46 -11.23 13.16 -7.55
C PRO A 46 -11.21 14.70 -7.53
N PRO A 47 -12.36 15.37 -7.77
CA PRO A 47 -12.44 16.82 -7.68
C PRO A 47 -11.98 17.26 -6.29
N ALA A 48 -11.11 18.27 -6.23
CA ALA A 48 -10.51 18.74 -4.99
C ALA A 48 -11.59 19.11 -3.97
N ILE A 49 -11.74 18.30 -2.92
CA ILE A 49 -12.48 18.69 -1.73
C ILE A 49 -11.61 19.77 -1.07
N LYS A 50 -12.12 21.00 -0.96
CA LYS A 50 -11.46 22.09 -0.23
C LYS A 50 -11.49 21.78 1.27
N LEU A 51 -10.65 20.85 1.71
CA LEU A 51 -10.17 20.82 3.08
C LEU A 51 -9.07 21.87 3.17
N LYS A 52 -9.05 22.63 4.25
CA LYS A 52 -7.98 23.60 4.52
C LYS A 52 -6.70 22.75 4.67
N GLU A 53 -5.89 22.69 3.61
CA GLU A 53 -4.63 21.92 3.51
C GLU A 53 -3.57 22.52 4.45
N GLU A 54 -3.82 22.53 5.76
CA GLU A 54 -2.84 22.89 6.78
C GLU A 54 -2.20 21.60 7.30
N ILE A 55 -0.90 21.46 7.04
CA ILE A 55 -0.10 20.39 7.62
C ILE A 55 -0.11 20.59 9.14
N ASP A 56 -0.47 19.56 9.88
CA ASP A 56 -0.35 19.60 11.33
C ASP A 56 1.12 19.45 11.73
N LEU A 57 1.69 20.47 12.37
CA LEU A 57 3.09 20.50 12.78
C LEU A 57 3.44 19.36 13.75
N GLU A 58 2.49 18.93 14.59
CA GLU A 58 2.69 17.79 15.48
C GLU A 58 2.84 16.47 14.70
N SER A 59 2.11 16.33 13.58
CA SER A 59 2.22 15.16 12.71
C SER A 59 3.61 15.03 12.08
N LEU A 60 4.29 16.16 11.86
CA LEU A 60 5.64 16.20 11.31
C LEU A 60 6.69 15.78 12.32
N HIS A 61 6.45 15.77 13.63
CA HIS A 61 7.43 15.34 14.63
C HIS A 61 7.44 13.84 14.91
N ARG A 62 6.39 13.13 14.47
CA ARG A 62 6.29 11.67 14.59
C ARG A 62 7.37 10.95 13.79
N THR A 63 7.69 9.73 14.23
CA THR A 63 8.65 8.82 13.61
C THR A 63 7.96 7.56 13.09
N ALA A 64 8.65 6.75 12.29
CA ALA A 64 8.16 5.44 11.87
C ALA A 64 7.77 4.54 13.06
N MET A 65 8.52 4.61 14.16
CA MET A 65 8.26 3.79 15.36
C MET A 65 6.94 4.15 16.03
N ASP A 66 6.57 5.43 16.05
CA ASP A 66 5.29 5.87 16.63
C ASP A 66 4.10 5.27 15.88
N ASP A 67 4.20 5.15 14.55
CA ASP A 67 3.17 4.52 13.73
C ASP A 67 3.14 3.00 13.91
N ILE A 68 4.32 2.37 13.98
CA ILE A 68 4.44 0.93 14.24
C ILE A 68 3.80 0.58 15.59
N TYR A 69 4.08 1.35 16.65
CA TYR A 69 3.49 1.10 17.97
C TYR A 69 1.97 1.21 17.96
N VAL A 70 1.40 2.23 17.30
CA VAL A 70 -0.04 2.37 17.19
C VAL A 70 -0.67 1.21 16.41
N LEU A 71 -0.10 0.87 15.25
CA LEU A 71 -0.64 -0.20 14.41
C LEU A 71 -0.55 -1.56 15.11
N THR A 72 0.52 -1.82 15.87
CA THR A 72 0.75 -3.09 16.57
C THR A 72 0.07 -3.18 17.94
N ALA A 73 -0.61 -2.13 18.38
CA ALA A 73 -1.26 -2.08 19.68
C ALA A 73 -2.37 -3.16 19.79
N PRO A 74 -2.59 -3.74 20.99
CA PRO A 74 -3.64 -4.74 21.20
C PRO A 74 -5.04 -4.30 20.73
N GLU A 75 -5.34 -3.01 20.81
CA GLU A 75 -6.61 -2.40 20.41
C GLU A 75 -6.88 -2.54 18.91
N MET A 76 -5.82 -2.66 18.10
CA MET A 76 -5.88 -2.88 16.65
C MET A 76 -6.18 -4.35 16.30
N GLN A 77 -6.21 -5.26 17.28
CA GLN A 77 -6.64 -6.65 17.14
C GLN A 77 -5.99 -7.39 15.96
N GLY A 78 -4.74 -7.06 15.65
CA GLY A 78 -3.98 -7.64 14.53
C GLY A 78 -4.50 -7.30 13.14
N ARG A 79 -5.42 -6.33 13.00
CA ARG A 79 -5.81 -5.68 11.73
C ARG A 79 -6.22 -6.63 10.61
N LYS A 80 -6.92 -7.72 10.93
CA LYS A 80 -7.43 -8.64 9.90
C LYS A 80 -8.41 -7.94 8.97
N ALA A 81 -8.25 -8.11 7.67
CA ALA A 81 -9.17 -7.54 6.69
C ALA A 81 -10.63 -7.95 6.96
N GLY A 82 -11.56 -7.00 6.86
CA GLY A 82 -12.96 -7.14 7.20
C GLY A 82 -13.27 -7.19 8.70
N SER A 83 -12.31 -6.86 9.57
CA SER A 83 -12.49 -6.86 11.03
C SER A 83 -12.54 -5.46 11.63
N VAL A 84 -12.98 -5.36 12.88
CA VAL A 84 -12.93 -4.11 13.67
C VAL A 84 -11.50 -3.56 13.76
N GLY A 85 -10.50 -4.44 13.83
CA GLY A 85 -9.09 -4.06 13.85
C GLY A 85 -8.63 -3.35 12.58
N GLU A 86 -9.11 -3.81 11.42
CA GLU A 86 -8.87 -3.14 10.14
C GLU A 86 -9.54 -1.76 10.11
N THR A 87 -10.79 -1.65 10.56
CA THR A 87 -11.49 -0.35 10.62
C THR A 87 -10.73 0.68 11.45
N LYS A 88 -10.25 0.30 12.64
CA LYS A 88 -9.44 1.19 13.48
C LYS A 88 -8.12 1.60 12.80
N ALA A 89 -7.46 0.66 12.13
CA ALA A 89 -6.22 0.94 11.43
C ALA A 89 -6.44 1.84 10.21
N SER A 90 -7.52 1.65 9.45
CA SER A 90 -7.83 2.48 8.28
C SER A 90 -8.21 3.90 8.69
N GLU A 91 -8.96 4.08 9.78
CA GLU A 91 -9.26 5.39 10.38
C GLU A 91 -7.98 6.11 10.84
N TYR A 92 -7.08 5.37 11.52
CA TYR A 92 -5.78 5.90 11.91
C TYR A 92 -4.97 6.39 10.70
N LEU A 93 -4.86 5.56 9.66
CA LEU A 93 -4.08 5.88 8.47
C LEU A 93 -4.70 7.03 7.66
N ALA A 94 -6.02 7.06 7.50
CA ALA A 94 -6.71 8.19 6.88
C ALA A 94 -6.44 9.50 7.64
N THR A 95 -6.41 9.43 8.97
CA THR A 95 -6.04 10.56 9.83
C THR A 95 -4.59 10.99 9.60
N GLN A 96 -3.64 10.06 9.57
CA GLN A 96 -2.23 10.38 9.29
C GLN A 96 -2.05 11.02 7.91
N LEU A 97 -2.70 10.48 6.86
CA LEU A 97 -2.64 11.05 5.51
C LEU A 97 -3.22 12.47 5.46
N SER A 98 -4.34 12.69 6.16
CA SER A 98 -4.97 14.01 6.28
C SER A 98 -4.09 15.01 7.03
N MET A 99 -3.52 14.63 8.17
CA MET A 99 -2.65 15.49 8.99
C MET A 99 -1.37 15.91 8.25
N LEU A 100 -0.85 15.02 7.40
CA LEU A 100 0.29 15.30 6.54
C LEU A 100 -0.09 16.16 5.30
N GLY A 101 -1.36 16.54 5.15
CA GLY A 101 -1.83 17.37 4.05
C GLY A 101 -1.82 16.69 2.68
N LEU A 102 -1.85 15.35 2.63
CA LEU A 102 -1.91 14.65 1.33
C LEU A 102 -3.28 14.86 0.70
N ARG A 103 -3.30 14.94 -0.64
CA ARG A 103 -4.56 14.96 -1.37
C ARG A 103 -5.21 13.59 -1.37
N PRO A 104 -6.50 13.48 -1.05
CA PRO A 104 -7.21 12.21 -1.13
C PRO A 104 -7.26 11.70 -2.58
N MET A 105 -6.94 10.42 -2.77
CA MET A 105 -6.89 9.75 -4.08
C MET A 105 -7.61 8.37 -4.07
N GLY A 106 -8.48 8.14 -3.09
CA GLY A 106 -9.42 7.03 -3.07
C GLY A 106 -10.70 7.37 -3.84
N ASP A 107 -11.85 6.86 -3.39
CA ASP A 107 -13.13 7.13 -4.06
C ASP A 107 -13.54 8.60 -3.86
N ALA A 108 -14.10 9.19 -4.91
CA ALA A 108 -14.51 10.60 -4.90
C ALA A 108 -15.50 10.97 -3.78
N LYS A 109 -16.19 9.99 -3.18
CA LYS A 109 -17.15 10.19 -2.09
C LYS A 109 -16.54 10.00 -0.70
N THR A 110 -15.46 9.25 -0.58
CA THR A 110 -14.90 8.78 0.70
C THR A 110 -13.49 9.32 0.95
N GLY A 111 -12.93 10.08 0.00
CA GLY A 111 -11.64 10.76 0.15
C GLY A 111 -10.48 9.81 -0.04
N PHE A 112 -9.80 9.45 1.06
CA PHE A 112 -8.61 8.57 1.00
C PHE A 112 -8.98 7.11 0.79
N ILE A 113 -10.22 6.74 1.08
CA ILE A 113 -10.68 5.35 1.11
C ILE A 113 -11.02 4.89 -0.31
N HIS A 114 -10.42 3.80 -0.76
CA HIS A 114 -10.89 3.02 -1.91
C HIS A 114 -11.56 1.74 -1.38
N ALA A 115 -12.89 1.67 -1.47
CA ALA A 115 -13.68 0.60 -0.86
C ALA A 115 -13.86 -0.61 -1.79
N PHE A 116 -13.71 -1.81 -1.24
CA PHE A 116 -13.95 -3.06 -1.95
C PHE A 116 -14.53 -4.14 -1.02
N THR A 117 -14.75 -5.34 -1.55
CA THR A 117 -15.33 -6.45 -0.78
C THR A 117 -14.47 -7.71 -0.87
N ILE A 118 -14.30 -8.37 0.26
CA ILE A 118 -13.50 -9.60 0.40
C ILE A 118 -14.40 -10.81 0.65
N PRO A 119 -14.07 -11.99 0.11
CA PRO A 119 -14.72 -13.24 0.53
C PRO A 119 -14.35 -13.57 1.98
N PRO A 120 -15.08 -14.48 2.66
CA PRO A 120 -14.72 -14.89 4.01
C PRO A 120 -13.29 -15.43 4.08
N ALA A 121 -12.51 -15.05 5.09
CA ALA A 121 -11.18 -15.60 5.29
C ALA A 121 -11.28 -17.02 5.87
N VAL A 122 -10.64 -17.98 5.22
CA VAL A 122 -10.44 -19.34 5.74
C VAL A 122 -9.07 -19.42 6.38
N GLU A 123 -9.05 -19.68 7.68
CA GLU A 123 -7.85 -19.82 8.48
C GLU A 123 -7.42 -21.29 8.50
N SER A 124 -6.16 -21.56 8.16
CA SER A 124 -5.62 -22.91 8.13
C SER A 124 -4.18 -22.93 8.63
N ARG A 125 -3.83 -23.92 9.44
CA ARG A 125 -2.42 -24.24 9.73
C ARG A 125 -1.91 -25.23 8.69
N VAL A 126 -0.87 -24.84 7.95
CA VAL A 126 -0.15 -25.71 7.01
C VAL A 126 1.30 -25.78 7.47
N ASN A 127 1.77 -26.98 7.84
CA ASN A 127 3.13 -27.20 8.35
C ASN A 127 3.49 -26.30 9.54
N GLY A 128 2.55 -26.09 10.47
CA GLY A 128 2.74 -25.22 11.63
C GLY A 128 2.65 -23.72 11.35
N ARG A 129 2.61 -23.30 10.09
CA ARG A 129 2.40 -21.90 9.68
C ARG A 129 0.91 -21.61 9.54
N LEU A 130 0.46 -20.52 10.15
CA LEU A 130 -0.90 -19.99 9.95
C LEU A 130 -0.98 -19.37 8.55
N THR A 131 -2.03 -19.71 7.81
CA THR A 131 -2.30 -19.23 6.46
C THR A 131 -3.74 -18.76 6.35
N PHE A 132 -3.93 -17.67 5.62
CA PHE A 132 -5.23 -17.08 5.33
C PHE A 132 -5.50 -17.25 3.85
N ARG A 133 -6.66 -17.82 3.51
CA ARG A 133 -7.06 -18.02 2.12
C ARG A 133 -8.44 -17.44 1.87
N PRO A 134 -8.71 -16.95 0.64
CA PRO A 134 -10.05 -16.62 0.23
C PRO A 134 -10.94 -17.85 0.37
N GLY A 135 -12.05 -17.68 1.08
CA GLY A 135 -13.09 -18.69 1.19
C GLY A 135 -14.01 -18.74 -0.02
N GLU A 136 -15.10 -19.48 0.13
CA GLU A 136 -16.08 -19.68 -0.93
C GLU A 136 -16.74 -18.35 -1.32
N GLN A 137 -16.72 -18.02 -2.62
CA GLN A 137 -17.24 -16.73 -3.12
C GLN A 137 -18.76 -16.60 -3.06
N SER A 138 -19.48 -17.71 -2.87
CA SER A 138 -20.93 -17.76 -2.70
C SER A 138 -21.39 -17.23 -1.34
N LYS A 139 -20.48 -17.06 -0.38
CA LYS A 139 -20.78 -16.58 0.97
C LYS A 139 -20.76 -15.06 1.06
N LEU A 140 -21.40 -14.53 2.11
CA LEU A 140 -21.46 -13.09 2.40
C LEU A 140 -20.06 -12.48 2.41
N ARG A 141 -19.86 -11.45 1.59
CA ARG A 141 -18.61 -10.71 1.49
C ARG A 141 -18.56 -9.65 2.57
N SER A 142 -17.37 -9.41 3.12
CA SER A 142 -17.13 -8.34 4.09
C SER A 142 -16.59 -7.10 3.38
N PRO A 143 -16.94 -5.88 3.81
CA PRO A 143 -16.29 -4.67 3.31
C PRO A 143 -14.83 -4.64 3.77
N SER A 144 -13.97 -4.08 2.95
CA SER A 144 -12.55 -3.82 3.23
C SER A 144 -12.13 -2.58 2.44
N VAL A 145 -11.02 -1.94 2.83
CA VAL A 145 -10.63 -0.63 2.28
C VAL A 145 -9.13 -0.52 2.03
N ASN A 146 -8.76 0.07 0.90
CA ASN A 146 -7.41 0.60 0.68
C ASN A 146 -7.38 2.08 1.05
N LEU A 147 -6.21 2.60 1.39
CA LEU A 147 -6.02 4.02 1.69
C LEU A 147 -5.03 4.61 0.69
N ILE A 148 -5.45 5.64 -0.06
CA ILE A 148 -4.66 6.23 -1.12
C ILE A 148 -4.67 7.74 -0.97
N GLY A 149 -3.47 8.32 -0.83
CA GLY A 149 -3.26 9.76 -0.80
C GLY A 149 -2.06 10.16 -1.65
N GLY A 150 -1.97 11.42 -2.05
CA GLY A 150 -0.84 11.88 -2.86
C GLY A 150 -0.33 13.27 -2.51
N LEU A 151 0.99 13.40 -2.59
CA LEU A 151 1.70 14.67 -2.55
C LEU A 151 1.96 15.12 -3.99
N MET A 152 1.31 16.21 -4.40
CA MET A 152 1.39 16.70 -5.77
C MET A 152 2.78 17.23 -6.09
N GLY A 153 3.35 16.76 -7.18
CA GLY A 153 4.63 17.27 -7.69
C GLY A 153 4.46 18.28 -8.81
N GLU A 154 5.58 18.86 -9.25
CA GLU A 154 5.65 19.76 -10.41
C GLU A 154 5.11 19.10 -11.69
N ASN A 155 5.47 17.82 -11.90
CA ASN A 155 4.93 17.01 -13.00
C ASN A 155 3.87 16.04 -12.48
N THR A 156 2.61 16.32 -12.82
CA THR A 156 1.46 15.49 -12.44
C THR A 156 1.24 14.26 -13.33
N GLN A 157 1.98 14.15 -14.44
CA GLN A 157 1.91 13.03 -15.39
C GLN A 157 2.87 11.88 -15.04
N GLU A 158 3.74 12.07 -14.05
CA GLU A 158 4.67 11.04 -13.58
C GLU A 158 4.46 10.80 -12.09
N ILE A 159 4.34 9.51 -11.73
CA ILE A 159 4.04 9.08 -10.37
C ILE A 159 5.18 8.23 -9.82
N VAL A 160 5.55 8.48 -8.58
CA VAL A 160 6.29 7.55 -7.74
C VAL A 160 5.33 6.97 -6.72
N LEU A 161 5.08 5.66 -6.78
CA LEU A 161 4.22 4.97 -5.83
C LEU A 161 5.04 4.42 -4.67
N LEU A 162 4.71 4.84 -3.45
CA LEU A 162 5.17 4.24 -2.20
C LEU A 162 4.01 3.42 -1.65
N SER A 163 4.23 2.13 -1.35
CA SER A 163 3.13 1.31 -0.84
C SER A 163 3.57 0.21 0.12
N ALA A 164 2.66 -0.13 1.02
CA ALA A 164 2.74 -1.25 1.95
C ALA A 164 1.33 -1.81 2.16
N HIS A 165 1.19 -3.02 2.68
CA HIS A 165 -0.11 -3.46 3.19
C HIS A 165 -0.20 -3.17 4.69
N TYR A 166 -1.39 -2.88 5.19
CA TYR A 166 -1.60 -2.54 6.60
C TYR A 166 -2.39 -3.60 7.36
N ASP A 167 -3.05 -4.52 6.63
CA ASP A 167 -3.71 -5.68 7.22
C ASP A 167 -2.69 -6.68 7.77
N HIS A 168 -3.13 -7.49 8.73
CA HIS A 168 -2.36 -8.64 9.19
C HIS A 168 -3.29 -9.78 9.67
N LEU A 169 -2.75 -10.79 10.35
CA LEU A 169 -3.45 -12.06 10.64
C LEU A 169 -4.61 -11.95 11.64
N GLY A 170 -4.70 -10.87 12.43
CA GLY A 170 -5.76 -10.70 13.42
C GLY A 170 -5.55 -11.44 14.75
N VAL A 171 -6.64 -11.98 15.29
CA VAL A 171 -6.63 -12.80 16.52
C VAL A 171 -6.89 -14.25 16.15
N PHE A 172 -5.98 -15.14 16.52
CA PHE A 172 -6.09 -16.57 16.25
C PHE A 172 -5.76 -17.38 17.50
N GLU A 173 -6.62 -18.33 17.85
CA GLU A 173 -6.50 -19.15 19.08
C GLU A 173 -6.26 -18.30 20.35
N GLY A 174 -6.92 -17.13 20.44
CA GLY A 174 -6.79 -16.20 21.56
C GLY A 174 -5.51 -15.35 21.56
N ASN A 175 -4.60 -15.54 20.61
CA ASN A 175 -3.38 -14.76 20.48
C ASN A 175 -3.56 -13.65 19.42
N VAL A 176 -3.13 -12.44 19.76
CA VAL A 176 -3.07 -11.33 18.81
C VAL A 176 -1.80 -11.46 17.98
N TYR A 177 -1.93 -11.35 16.66
CA TYR A 177 -0.82 -11.27 15.73
C TYR A 177 -0.68 -9.81 15.31
N PRO A 178 0.28 -9.06 15.87
CA PRO A 178 0.34 -7.62 15.69
C PRO A 178 1.02 -7.17 14.39
N GLY A 179 1.81 -8.02 13.72
CA GLY A 179 2.38 -7.69 12.40
C GLY A 179 3.34 -6.52 12.39
N ALA A 180 4.25 -6.45 13.37
CA ALA A 180 5.20 -5.35 13.47
C ALA A 180 6.13 -5.27 12.25
N ASN A 181 6.73 -6.41 11.87
CA ASN A 181 7.59 -6.50 10.69
C ASN A 181 6.79 -6.71 9.39
N ASP A 182 5.60 -7.29 9.50
CA ASP A 182 4.75 -7.68 8.38
C ASP A 182 3.32 -7.17 8.65
N ASN A 183 2.98 -5.94 8.25
CA ASN A 183 3.83 -4.95 7.59
C ASN A 183 3.63 -3.54 8.15
N ALA A 184 3.42 -3.44 9.47
CA ALA A 184 3.36 -2.15 10.15
C ALA A 184 4.66 -1.35 9.97
N SER A 185 5.82 -2.02 9.87
CA SER A 185 7.12 -1.41 9.61
C SER A 185 7.18 -0.71 8.25
N GLY A 186 6.64 -1.32 7.18
CA GLY A 186 6.56 -0.71 5.86
C GLY A 186 5.65 0.51 5.85
N VAL A 187 4.51 0.43 6.54
CA VAL A 187 3.59 1.56 6.70
C VAL A 187 4.28 2.72 7.43
N GLY A 188 4.91 2.47 8.58
CA GLY A 188 5.62 3.49 9.35
C GLY A 188 6.79 4.10 8.58
N CYS A 189 7.56 3.28 7.84
CA CYS A 189 8.64 3.76 6.98
C CYS A 189 8.14 4.75 5.91
N ILE A 190 7.05 4.43 5.23
CA ILE A 190 6.48 5.31 4.20
C ILE A 190 5.99 6.62 4.80
N LEU A 191 5.29 6.58 5.94
CA LEU A 191 4.85 7.80 6.63
C LEU A 191 6.04 8.68 7.03
N ASP A 192 7.12 8.08 7.54
CA ASP A 192 8.34 8.81 7.92
C ASP A 192 9.07 9.42 6.72
N VAL A 193 9.14 8.69 5.60
CA VAL A 193 9.67 9.23 4.32
C VAL A 193 8.86 10.44 3.87
N VAL A 194 7.53 10.36 3.93
CA VAL A 194 6.66 11.50 3.56
C VAL A 194 6.88 12.69 4.49
N ARG A 195 6.95 12.48 5.81
CA ARG A 195 7.31 13.53 6.77
C ARG A 195 8.65 14.17 6.43
N ARG A 196 9.66 13.36 6.08
CA ARG A 196 10.98 13.87 5.69
C ARG A 196 10.91 14.76 4.45
N ILE A 197 10.14 14.37 3.43
CA ILE A 197 9.95 15.16 2.22
C ILE A 197 9.26 16.49 2.54
N LEU A 198 8.19 16.46 3.35
CA LEU A 198 7.46 17.67 3.72
C LEU A 198 8.34 18.67 4.51
N ARG A 199 9.23 18.18 5.37
CA ARG A 199 10.21 19.00 6.10
C ARG A 199 11.25 19.68 5.19
N GLU A 200 11.40 19.25 3.93
CA GLU A 200 12.28 19.96 2.98
C GLU A 200 11.64 21.24 2.44
N GLU A 201 10.34 21.45 2.66
CA GLU A 201 9.56 22.61 2.20
C GLU A 201 9.66 22.84 0.68
N LYS A 202 9.82 21.75 -0.07
CA LYS A 202 9.95 21.75 -1.53
C LYS A 202 8.88 20.89 -2.16
N VAL A 203 8.33 21.39 -3.26
CA VAL A 203 7.43 20.62 -4.11
C VAL A 203 8.26 19.50 -4.78
N PRO A 204 7.85 18.23 -4.68
CA PRO A 204 8.54 17.15 -5.38
C PRO A 204 8.50 17.32 -6.90
N LYS A 205 9.53 16.85 -7.62
CA LYS A 205 9.54 16.93 -9.10
C LYS A 205 8.44 16.09 -9.78
N ARG A 206 7.96 15.06 -9.09
CA ARG A 206 6.94 14.11 -9.55
C ARG A 206 5.90 13.93 -8.46
N THR A 207 4.67 13.65 -8.83
CA THR A 207 3.65 13.29 -7.85
C THR A 207 4.07 12.02 -7.11
N ILE A 208 3.98 12.05 -5.79
CA ILE A 208 4.21 10.89 -4.93
C ILE A 208 2.85 10.40 -4.48
N VAL A 209 2.52 9.15 -4.81
CA VAL A 209 1.31 8.49 -4.34
C VAL A 209 1.70 7.54 -3.22
N VAL A 210 0.96 7.60 -2.12
CA VAL A 210 1.06 6.69 -0.99
C VAL A 210 -0.17 5.79 -1.01
N ALA A 211 0.03 4.49 -1.06
CA ALA A 211 -1.05 3.51 -1.02
C ALA A 211 -0.83 2.48 0.08
N PHE A 212 -1.81 2.33 0.97
CA PHE A 212 -1.85 1.27 1.96
C PHE A 212 -2.92 0.26 1.58
N TRP A 213 -2.47 -0.95 1.25
CA TRP A 213 -3.33 -2.03 0.78
C TRP A 213 -3.92 -2.82 1.94
N SER A 214 -5.17 -3.26 1.81
CA SER A 214 -5.74 -4.27 2.70
C SER A 214 -5.84 -5.64 2.02
N ALA A 215 -6.13 -6.66 2.81
CA ALA A 215 -6.31 -8.05 2.40
C ALA A 215 -5.13 -8.60 1.57
N GLU A 216 -3.90 -8.18 1.88
CA GLU A 216 -2.68 -8.75 1.30
C GLU A 216 -2.50 -10.19 1.77
N GLU A 217 -2.69 -10.44 3.06
CA GLU A 217 -2.50 -11.75 3.70
C GLU A 217 -3.48 -12.81 3.17
N MET A 218 -4.55 -12.34 2.52
CA MET A 218 -5.55 -13.16 1.85
C MET A 218 -5.22 -13.43 0.37
N GLY A 219 -4.04 -13.05 -0.10
CA GLY A 219 -3.60 -13.24 -1.49
C GLY A 219 -3.74 -11.99 -2.36
N PHE A 220 -3.29 -10.83 -1.86
CA PHE A 220 -3.17 -9.57 -2.59
C PHE A 220 -4.50 -8.95 -3.04
N ILE A 221 -5.62 -9.23 -2.35
CA ILE A 221 -6.97 -8.87 -2.82
C ILE A 221 -7.11 -7.35 -2.96
N GLY A 222 -6.67 -6.56 -1.99
CA GLY A 222 -6.83 -5.11 -2.05
C GLY A 222 -6.05 -4.46 -3.19
N SER A 223 -4.87 -4.99 -3.54
CA SER A 223 -4.10 -4.48 -4.68
C SER A 223 -4.64 -4.86 -6.06
N GLN A 224 -5.54 -5.86 -6.12
CA GLN A 224 -6.22 -6.29 -7.35
C GLN A 224 -7.57 -5.61 -7.57
N ALA A 225 -8.13 -5.02 -6.51
CA ALA A 225 -9.45 -4.40 -6.50
C ALA A 225 -9.51 -3.12 -7.35
#